data_AF-A0AAD3HMT8-F1
#
_entry.id   AF-A0AAD3HMT8-F1
#
_cell.length_a   1.000
_cell.length_b   1.000
_cell.length_c   1.000
_cell.angle_alpha   90.00
_cell.angle_beta   90.00
_cell.angle_gamma   90.00
#
_symmetry.space_group_name_H-M   'P 1'
#
loop_
_entity.id
_entity.type
_entity.pdbx_description
1 polymer ?
#
loop_
_entity_poly.entity_id
_entity_poly.type
_entity_poly.pdbx_seq_one_letter_code
_entity_poly.pdbx_strand_id
1 'polypeptide(L)'
;QGVTHICRTTTYPACPASDTPAREVAHLAHPLELEWVSRGGAGGGRGGGPAENKYPVLFFQVCSLDSLNRYASQGYGWLGLEGRVPGSGSHVVRTWRPLGTIREGLAQFFIGGSPELADLAYLTTPAGFNGRILNKYGFKTESGGAIKVRLNTVTQRFDP
;
A
#
# COMPACT_ATOMS: atom_id res chain seq x y z
N GLN A 1 10.96 -0.48 -7.66
CA GLN A 1 10.39 -1.46 -8.61
C GLN A 1 9.03 -1.88 -8.07
N GLY A 2 7.97 -1.79 -8.87
CA GLY A 2 6.65 -2.31 -8.50
C GLY A 2 6.49 -3.70 -9.10
N VAL A 3 5.87 -4.62 -8.37
CA VAL A 3 5.55 -5.97 -8.86
C VAL A 3 4.07 -6.23 -8.63
N THR A 4 3.38 -6.71 -9.67
CA THR A 4 1.98 -7.11 -9.60
C THR A 4 1.91 -8.63 -9.48
N HIS A 5 1.16 -9.10 -8.49
CA HIS A 5 0.90 -10.52 -8.31
C HIS A 5 -0.61 -10.79 -8.35
N ILE A 6 -0.97 -11.94 -8.91
CA ILE A 6 -2.36 -12.37 -9.02
C ILE A 6 -2.56 -13.58 -8.10
N CYS A 7 -3.63 -13.55 -7.33
CA CYS A 7 -4.05 -14.69 -6.50
C CYS A 7 -5.56 -14.87 -6.61
N ARG A 8 -6.02 -16.09 -6.32
CA ARG A 8 -7.44 -16.43 -6.34
C ARG A 8 -8.06 -16.13 -4.97
N THR A 9 -9.26 -15.54 -5.00
CA THR A 9 -10.08 -15.33 -3.80
C THR A 9 -10.70 -16.64 -3.32
N THR A 10 -10.70 -16.86 -2.00
CA THR A 10 -11.36 -17.97 -1.33
C THR A 10 -12.44 -17.42 -0.40
N THR A 11 -13.65 -17.96 -0.51
CA THR A 11 -14.77 -17.61 0.37
C THR A 11 -14.72 -18.47 1.62
N TYR A 12 -14.55 -17.83 2.77
CA TYR A 12 -14.63 -18.49 4.07
C TYR A 12 -16.05 -18.36 4.61
N PRO A 13 -16.66 -19.47 5.10
CA PRO A 13 -17.97 -19.42 5.72
C PRO A 13 -17.92 -18.62 7.02
N ALA A 14 -19.09 -18.17 7.47
CA ALA A 14 -19.21 -17.59 8.81
C ALA A 14 -18.82 -18.65 9.85
N CYS A 15 -18.03 -18.25 10.84
CA CYS A 15 -17.64 -19.11 11.95
C CYS A 15 -18.36 -18.62 13.21
N PRO A 16 -19.44 -19.28 13.66
CA PRO A 16 -20.18 -18.87 14.84
C PRO A 16 -19.36 -18.98 16.13
N ALA A 17 -18.33 -19.83 16.15
CA ALA A 17 -17.43 -19.99 17.31
C ALA A 17 -16.47 -18.80 17.49
N SER A 18 -16.15 -18.07 16.41
CA SER A 18 -15.26 -16.90 16.46
C SER A 18 -15.98 -15.59 16.12
N ASP A 19 -17.32 -15.60 16.11
CA ASP A 19 -18.20 -14.49 15.70
C ASP A 19 -17.73 -13.79 14.42
N THR A 20 -17.18 -14.57 13.49
CA THR A 20 -16.57 -14.03 12.28
C THR A 20 -17.55 -14.22 11.12
N PRO A 21 -17.98 -13.13 10.44
CA PRO A 21 -18.89 -13.25 9.31
C PRO A 21 -18.22 -13.95 8.13
N ALA A 22 -19.05 -14.40 7.18
CA ALA A 22 -18.56 -14.91 5.91
C ALA A 22 -17.73 -13.83 5.22
N ARG A 23 -16.58 -14.21 4.66
CA ARG A 23 -15.64 -13.26 4.08
C ARG A 23 -14.92 -13.85 2.89
N GLU A 24 -14.65 -12.99 1.93
CA GLU A 24 -13.80 -13.28 0.80
C GLU A 24 -12.37 -12.85 1.11
N VAL A 25 -11.44 -13.79 1.01
CA VAL A 25 -10.03 -13.54 1.32
C VAL A 25 -9.16 -14.10 0.21
N ALA A 26 -8.26 -13.29 -0.29
CA ALA A 26 -7.23 -13.72 -1.22
C ALA A 26 -5.93 -13.92 -0.43
N HIS A 27 -5.34 -15.11 -0.55
CA HIS A 27 -4.07 -15.43 0.10
C HIS A 27 -2.94 -15.35 -0.91
N LEU A 28 -2.04 -14.40 -0.69
CA LEU A 28 -0.78 -14.33 -1.41
C LEU A 28 0.28 -15.09 -0.60
N ALA A 29 0.74 -16.22 -1.13
CA ALA A 29 1.70 -17.09 -0.45
C ALA A 29 3.12 -17.05 -1.06
N HIS A 30 3.39 -16.08 -1.95
CA HIS A 30 4.71 -15.97 -2.56
C HIS A 30 5.64 -15.15 -1.64
N PRO A 31 6.77 -15.71 -1.17
CA PRO A 31 7.74 -14.95 -0.39
C PRO A 31 8.37 -13.88 -1.27
N LEU A 32 8.41 -12.65 -0.76
CA LEU A 32 9.09 -11.53 -1.39
C LEU A 32 10.30 -11.17 -0.54
N GLU A 33 11.48 -11.19 -1.16
CA GLU A 33 12.71 -10.73 -0.54
C GLU A 33 13.07 -9.38 -1.14
N LEU A 34 13.24 -8.39 -0.26
CA LEU A 34 13.55 -7.02 -0.64
C LEU A 34 14.76 -6.57 0.17
N GLU A 35 15.78 -6.14 -0.54
CA GLU A 35 17.01 -5.61 0.05
C GLU A 35 17.12 -4.13 -0.31
N TRP A 36 17.34 -3.29 0.69
CA TRP A 36 17.62 -1.88 0.52
C TRP A 36 18.98 -1.55 1.11
N VAL A 37 19.86 -1.02 0.27
CA VAL A 37 21.17 -0.54 0.70
C VAL A 37 21.18 0.98 0.58
N SER A 38 21.13 1.66 1.72
CA SER A 38 21.35 3.11 1.77
C SER A 38 22.83 3.37 1.51
N ARG A 39 23.16 3.97 0.38
CA ARG A 39 24.50 4.50 0.13
C ARG A 39 24.55 5.89 0.74
N GLY A 40 25.39 6.08 1.76
CA GLY A 40 25.66 7.39 2.33
C GLY A 40 26.02 8.36 1.22
N GLY A 41 25.11 9.29 0.92
CA GLY A 41 25.35 10.29 -0.10
C GLY A 41 26.45 11.24 0.38
N ALA A 42 27.61 11.19 -0.26
CA ALA A 42 28.58 12.26 -0.26
C ALA A 42 27.97 13.49 -0.97
N GLY A 43 27.13 14.24 -0.24
CA GLY A 43 26.60 15.54 -0.67
C GLY A 43 27.56 16.65 -0.28
N GLY A 44 28.63 16.84 -1.07
CA GLY A 44 29.49 18.01 -1.02
C GLY A 44 28.71 19.25 -1.43
N GLY A 45 28.21 20.00 -0.45
CA GLY A 45 27.58 21.31 -0.64
C GLY A 45 27.39 21.98 0.73
N ARG A 46 27.96 23.17 0.90
CA ARG A 46 28.01 23.93 2.16
C ARG A 46 26.62 24.04 2.80
N GLY A 47 26.33 23.18 3.78
CA GLY A 47 25.12 23.24 4.63
C GLY A 47 24.20 22.02 4.63
N GLY A 48 24.41 20.99 3.80
CA GLY A 48 23.59 19.78 3.81
C GLY A 48 24.16 18.70 4.74
N GLY A 49 23.58 18.52 5.92
CA GLY A 49 23.87 17.37 6.78
C GLY A 49 23.59 16.03 6.08
N PRO A 50 24.06 14.88 6.63
CA PRO A 50 23.80 13.57 6.05
C PRO A 50 22.28 13.39 5.86
N ALA A 51 21.88 12.91 4.67
CA ALA A 51 20.49 12.60 4.40
C ALA A 51 19.95 11.72 5.53
N GLU A 52 18.86 12.18 6.17
CA GLU A 52 18.20 11.47 7.25
C GLU A 52 17.98 10.01 6.85
N ASN A 53 18.33 9.09 7.75
CA ASN A 53 18.29 7.66 7.49
C ASN A 53 16.83 7.19 7.46
N LYS A 54 16.16 7.43 6.33
CA LYS A 54 14.74 7.14 6.15
C LYS A 54 14.54 5.65 5.89
N TYR A 55 13.61 5.06 6.64
CA TYR A 55 13.23 3.67 6.42
C TYR A 55 12.36 3.55 5.16
N PRO A 56 12.38 2.40 4.46
CA PRO A 56 11.53 2.21 3.31
C PRO A 56 10.05 2.18 3.71
N VAL A 57 9.21 2.64 2.79
CA VAL A 57 7.75 2.59 2.89
C VAL A 57 7.22 1.65 1.82
N LEU A 58 6.40 0.69 2.22
CA LEU A 58 5.71 -0.20 1.31
C LEU A 58 4.38 0.42 0.91
N PHE A 59 4.13 0.52 -0.39
CA PHE A 59 2.85 0.95 -0.95
C PHE A 59 2.13 -0.26 -1.52
N PHE A 60 0.81 -0.32 -1.29
CA PHE A 60 -0.05 -1.39 -1.75
C PHE A 60 -1.14 -0.81 -2.62
N GLN A 61 -1.32 -1.41 -3.79
CA GLN A 61 -2.49 -1.24 -4.64
C GLN A 61 -3.15 -2.61 -4.77
N VAL A 62 -4.38 -2.71 -4.28
CA VAL A 62 -5.21 -3.91 -4.34
C VAL A 62 -6.15 -3.75 -5.51
N CYS A 63 -6.09 -4.71 -6.43
CA CYS A 63 -6.96 -4.75 -7.61
C CYS A 63 -7.73 -6.07 -7.64
N SER A 64 -8.96 -6.02 -8.14
CA SER A 64 -9.71 -7.20 -8.55
C SER A 64 -9.55 -7.41 -10.06
N LEU A 65 -9.56 -8.66 -10.48
CA LEU A 65 -9.65 -9.08 -11.88
C LEU A 65 -10.96 -9.86 -12.05
N ASP A 66 -11.80 -9.44 -12.99
CA ASP A 66 -13.05 -10.12 -13.28
C ASP A 66 -12.93 -11.17 -14.39
N SER A 67 -14.02 -11.89 -14.68
CA SER A 67 -14.07 -12.92 -15.73
C SER A 67 -13.88 -12.38 -17.14
N LEU A 68 -14.01 -11.07 -17.35
CA LEU A 68 -13.79 -10.39 -18.62
C LEU A 68 -12.36 -9.84 -18.73
N ASN A 69 -11.45 -10.26 -17.83
CA ASN A 69 -10.09 -9.77 -17.72
C ASN A 69 -9.98 -8.25 -17.50
N ARG A 70 -10.96 -7.65 -16.82
CA ARG A 70 -10.95 -6.22 -16.49
C ARG A 70 -10.39 -6.03 -15.09
N TYR A 71 -9.43 -5.10 -14.97
CA TYR A 71 -8.85 -4.71 -13.68
C TYR A 71 -9.65 -3.54 -13.08
N ALA A 72 -9.86 -3.61 -11.77
CA ALA A 72 -10.44 -2.52 -11.01
C ALA A 72 -9.72 -2.34 -9.67
N SER A 73 -9.35 -1.11 -9.35
CA SER A 73 -8.77 -0.73 -8.08
C SER A 73 -9.79 -0.89 -6.95
N GLN A 74 -9.46 -1.72 -5.97
CA GLN A 74 -10.28 -1.99 -4.79
C GLN A 74 -9.77 -1.22 -3.57
N GLY A 75 -8.50 -0.87 -3.52
CA GLY A 75 -7.96 -0.13 -2.39
C GLY A 75 -6.48 0.15 -2.50
N TYR A 76 -6.07 1.21 -1.82
CA TYR A 76 -4.70 1.63 -1.66
C TYR A 76 -4.37 1.70 -0.18
N GLY A 77 -3.15 1.34 0.16
CA GLY A 77 -2.65 1.37 1.53
C GLY A 77 -1.14 1.53 1.54
N TRP A 78 -0.59 1.84 2.71
CA TRP A 78 0.85 1.94 2.87
C TRP A 78 1.28 1.45 4.25
N LEU A 79 2.54 1.05 4.35
CA LEU A 79 3.15 0.56 5.57
C LEU A 79 4.59 1.07 5.65
N GLY A 80 4.83 2.04 6.53
CA GLY A 80 6.19 2.48 6.86
C GLY A 80 6.89 1.49 7.78
N LEU A 81 8.17 1.24 7.55
CA LEU A 81 9.02 0.41 8.43
C LEU A 81 9.73 1.20 9.54
N GLU A 82 9.58 2.53 9.51
CA GLU A 82 10.19 3.45 10.48
C GLU A 82 9.78 3.12 11.92
N GLY A 83 10.76 3.06 12.83
CA GLY A 83 10.53 2.80 14.26
C GLY A 83 10.02 1.39 14.58
N ARG A 84 9.99 0.45 13.62
CA ARG A 84 9.57 -0.93 13.87
C ARG A 84 10.74 -1.77 14.39
N VAL A 85 10.44 -2.60 15.40
CA VAL A 85 11.40 -3.57 15.95
C VAL A 85 11.75 -4.61 14.88
N PRO A 86 13.03 -4.83 14.57
CA PRO A 86 13.45 -5.91 13.67
C PRO A 86 12.94 -7.27 14.15
N GLY A 87 12.66 -8.17 13.22
CA GLY A 87 12.10 -9.50 13.49
C GLY A 87 10.83 -9.79 12.71
N SER A 88 10.08 -10.78 13.18
CA SER A 88 8.81 -11.23 12.57
C SER A 88 7.63 -10.49 13.18
N GLY A 89 6.85 -9.80 12.35
CA GLY A 89 5.63 -9.08 12.74
C GLY A 89 4.48 -9.29 11.77
N SER A 90 3.25 -9.19 12.28
CA SER A 90 2.04 -9.11 11.44
C SER A 90 1.43 -7.71 11.57
N HIS A 91 1.12 -7.12 10.42
CA HIS A 91 0.56 -5.78 10.32
C HIS A 91 -0.75 -5.83 9.55
N VAL A 92 -1.72 -5.03 9.97
CA VAL A 92 -2.99 -4.85 9.25
C VAL A 92 -3.01 -3.44 8.68
N VAL A 93 -3.01 -3.36 7.36
CA VAL A 93 -3.08 -2.11 6.61
C VAL A 93 -4.51 -1.93 6.15
N ARG A 94 -5.19 -0.91 6.66
CA ARG A 94 -6.52 -0.52 6.15
C ARG A 94 -6.35 0.14 4.80
N THR A 95 -7.22 -0.24 3.85
CA THR A 95 -7.16 0.28 2.49
C THR A 95 -8.34 1.19 2.22
N TRP A 96 -8.13 2.14 1.31
CA TRP A 96 -9.16 3.04 0.82
C TRP A 96 -8.98 3.26 -0.68
N ARG A 97 -10.03 3.62 -1.40
CA ARG A 97 -9.93 4.02 -2.81
C ARG A 97 -10.65 5.35 -3.06
N PRO A 98 -10.26 6.10 -4.10
CA PRO A 98 -10.99 7.29 -4.52
C PRO A 98 -12.46 6.94 -4.82
N LEU A 99 -13.36 7.78 -4.32
CA LEU A 99 -14.78 7.68 -4.64
C LEU A 99 -15.03 8.37 -5.99
N GLY A 100 -15.38 7.57 -6.99
CA GLY A 100 -15.75 8.08 -8.31
C GLY A 100 -17.14 8.70 -8.35
N THR A 101 -17.45 9.33 -9.47
CA THR A 101 -18.82 9.76 -9.79
C THR A 101 -19.72 8.58 -10.14
N ILE A 102 -21.04 8.76 -10.10
CA ILE A 102 -22.01 7.72 -10.52
C ILE A 102 -21.73 7.27 -11.96
N ARG A 103 -21.33 8.19 -12.84
CA ARG A 103 -20.99 7.88 -14.24
C ARG A 103 -19.77 6.99 -14.35
N GLU A 104 -18.73 7.27 -13.56
CA GLU A 104 -17.53 6.43 -13.50
C GLU A 104 -17.84 5.05 -12.92
N GLY A 105 -18.73 4.96 -11.92
CA GLY A 105 -19.19 3.67 -11.40
C GLY A 105 -19.94 2.84 -12.45
N LEU A 106 -20.80 3.47 -13.25
CA LEU A 106 -21.47 2.79 -14.37
C LEU A 106 -20.49 2.37 -15.46
N ALA A 107 -19.52 3.23 -15.79
CA ALA A 107 -18.46 2.89 -16.75
C ALA A 107 -17.62 1.71 -16.25
N GLN A 108 -17.20 1.72 -14.98
CA GLN A 108 -16.50 0.63 -14.32
C GLN A 108 -17.28 -0.69 -14.40
N PHE A 109 -18.59 -0.65 -14.20
CA PHE A 109 -19.43 -1.85 -14.26
C PHE A 109 -19.54 -2.43 -15.68
N PHE A 110 -19.89 -1.60 -16.66
CA PHE A 110 -20.18 -2.06 -18.02
C PHE A 110 -18.95 -2.19 -18.91
N ILE A 111 -18.06 -1.20 -18.87
CA ILE A 111 -16.91 -1.09 -19.77
C ILE A 111 -15.64 -1.57 -19.04
N GLY A 112 -15.58 -1.36 -17.72
CA GLY A 112 -14.39 -1.57 -16.91
C GLY A 112 -13.67 -0.26 -16.57
N GLY A 113 -12.47 -0.39 -16.01
CA GLY A 113 -11.72 0.72 -15.46
C GLY A 113 -12.14 1.06 -14.02
N SER A 114 -11.42 1.98 -13.40
CA SER A 114 -11.73 2.49 -12.07
C SER A 114 -11.03 3.83 -11.85
N PRO A 115 -11.51 4.67 -10.93
CA PRO A 115 -10.75 5.83 -10.48
C PRO A 115 -9.43 5.36 -9.83
N GLU A 116 -8.31 5.85 -10.31
CA GLU A 116 -6.97 5.47 -9.85
C GLU A 116 -6.17 6.68 -9.38
N LEU A 117 -5.22 6.42 -8.49
CA LEU A 117 -4.27 7.44 -8.05
C LEU A 117 -3.20 7.63 -9.13
N ALA A 118 -3.01 8.87 -9.56
CA ALA A 118 -1.94 9.22 -10.48
C ALA A 118 -0.54 8.97 -9.88
N ASP A 119 -0.42 9.13 -8.56
CA ASP A 119 0.82 8.90 -7.81
C ASP A 119 0.53 8.24 -6.46
N LEU A 120 1.17 7.10 -6.19
CA LEU A 120 1.09 6.39 -4.91
C LEU A 120 1.67 7.20 -3.75
N ALA A 121 2.59 8.15 -4.00
CA ALA A 121 3.12 9.02 -2.96
C ALA A 121 2.03 9.90 -2.31
N TYR A 122 0.88 10.06 -2.97
CA TYR A 122 -0.31 10.69 -2.40
C TYR A 122 -0.87 9.94 -1.18
N LEU A 123 -0.55 8.66 -1.01
CA LEU A 123 -0.87 7.90 0.20
C LEU A 123 -0.16 8.46 1.44
N THR A 124 1.00 9.10 1.22
CA THR A 124 1.85 9.71 2.22
C THR A 124 2.03 11.21 1.90
N THR A 125 3.22 11.75 2.14
CA THR A 125 3.65 13.08 1.68
C THR A 125 4.36 12.91 0.33
N PRO A 126 3.89 13.56 -0.76
CA PRO A 126 4.54 13.50 -2.06
C PRO A 126 5.99 13.99 -2.03
N ALA A 127 6.87 13.35 -2.79
CA ALA A 127 8.24 13.80 -2.96
C ALA A 127 8.25 15.15 -3.70
N GLY A 128 8.68 16.22 -3.02
CA GLY A 128 8.67 17.59 -3.56
C GLY A 128 7.66 18.54 -2.90
N PHE A 129 6.84 18.03 -1.98
CA PHE A 129 6.02 18.91 -1.14
C PHE A 129 6.88 19.61 -0.08
N ASN A 130 7.14 20.91 -0.29
CA ASN A 130 7.95 21.75 0.60
C ASN A 130 7.09 22.71 1.46
N GLY A 131 5.77 22.53 1.46
CA GLY A 131 4.84 23.36 2.22
C GLY A 131 4.70 22.92 3.68
N ARG A 132 4.20 23.81 4.55
CA ARG A 132 3.90 23.47 5.94
C ARG A 132 2.63 22.62 6.10
N ILE A 133 1.66 22.80 5.21
CA ILE A 133 0.32 22.18 5.30
C ILE A 133 -0.01 21.53 3.96
N LEU A 134 -0.04 20.20 3.94
CA LEU A 134 -0.50 19.43 2.77
C LEU A 134 -2.03 19.35 2.80
N ASN A 135 -2.69 20.09 1.91
CA ASN A 135 -4.14 20.06 1.81
C ASN A 135 -4.61 18.95 0.85
N LYS A 136 -5.42 18.01 1.37
CA LYS A 136 -6.09 16.95 0.60
C LYS A 136 -7.62 17.12 0.58
N TYR A 137 -8.12 18.29 0.96
CA TYR A 137 -9.55 18.60 1.03
C TYR A 137 -10.24 18.46 -0.34
N GLY A 138 -11.49 18.01 -0.33
CA GLY A 138 -12.28 17.77 -1.55
C GLY A 138 -12.05 16.40 -2.18
N PHE A 139 -10.98 15.69 -1.79
CA PHE A 139 -10.73 14.32 -2.23
C PHE A 139 -11.65 13.34 -1.47
N LYS A 140 -12.58 12.72 -2.19
CA LYS A 140 -13.54 11.77 -1.62
C LYS A 140 -12.99 10.36 -1.69
N THR A 141 -13.14 9.60 -0.62
CA THR A 141 -12.63 8.23 -0.52
C THR A 141 -13.68 7.30 0.05
N GLU A 142 -13.58 6.03 -0.30
CA GLU A 142 -14.34 4.95 0.32
C GLU A 142 -13.42 3.85 0.87
N SER A 143 -13.91 3.10 1.86
CA SER A 143 -13.16 2.02 2.50
C SER A 143 -13.05 0.81 1.57
N GLY A 144 -11.84 0.27 1.41
CA GLY A 144 -11.53 -0.83 0.48
C GLY A 144 -11.13 -2.14 1.18
N GLY A 145 -11.43 -2.26 2.48
CA GLY A 145 -11.07 -3.43 3.30
C GLY A 145 -9.70 -3.29 4.00
N ALA A 146 -9.01 -4.42 4.14
CA ALA A 146 -7.71 -4.46 4.81
C ALA A 146 -6.80 -5.57 4.27
N ILE A 147 -5.50 -5.30 4.29
CA ILE A 147 -4.43 -6.24 3.94
C ILE A 147 -3.73 -6.66 5.23
N LYS A 148 -3.58 -7.97 5.44
CA LYS A 148 -2.73 -8.50 6.51
C LYS A 148 -1.36 -8.85 5.92
N VAL A 149 -0.34 -8.11 6.30
CA VAL A 149 1.04 -8.29 5.85
C VAL A 149 1.85 -8.93 6.96
N ARG A 150 2.51 -10.05 6.66
CA ARG A 150 3.52 -10.64 7.54
C ARG A 150 4.89 -10.23 7.02
N LEU A 151 5.68 -9.59 7.86
CA LEU A 151 7.02 -9.13 7.52
C LEU A 151 8.03 -9.78 8.45
N ASN A 152 9.16 -10.19 7.89
CA ASN A 152 10.36 -10.54 8.62
C ASN A 152 11.43 -9.52 8.22
N THR A 153 11.79 -8.63 9.15
CA THR A 153 12.71 -7.53 8.85
C THR A 153 14.01 -7.74 9.59
N VAL A 154 15.13 -7.58 8.89
CA VAL A 154 16.47 -7.48 9.47
C VAL A 154 17.01 -6.10 9.12
N THR A 155 17.53 -5.39 10.12
CA THR A 155 18.12 -4.06 9.91
C THR A 155 19.57 -4.10 10.33
N GLN A 156 20.47 -3.72 9.43
CA GLN A 156 21.87 -3.49 9.76
C GLN A 156 22.13 -1.99 9.74
N ARG A 157 22.57 -1.45 10.88
CA ARG A 157 23.03 -0.07 10.98
C ARG A 157 24.53 -0.10 11.27
N PHE A 158 25.31 0.57 10.44
CA PHE A 158 26.71 0.85 10.75
C PHE A 158 26.73 2.02 11.73
N ASP A 159 27.24 1.78 12.94
CA ASP A 159 27.51 2.82 13.93
C ASP A 159 29.04 2.95 14.04
N PRO A 160 29.65 4.06 13.59
CA PRO A 160 31.10 4.24 13.57
C PRO A 160 31.72 4.45 14.95
#